data_AF-A0A4W4F9Z0-F1
#
_entry.id   AF-A0A4W4F9Z0-F1
#
_cell.length_a   1.000
_cell.length_b   1.000
_cell.length_c   1.000
_cell.angle_alpha   90.00
_cell.angle_beta   90.00
_cell.angle_gamma   90.00
#
_symmetry.space_group_name_H-M   'P 1'
#
loop_
_entity.id
_entity.type
_entity.pdbx_description
1 polymer ?
#
loop_
_entity_poly.entity_id
_entity_poly.type
_entity_poly.pdbx_seq_one_letter_code
_entity_poly.pdbx_strand_id
1 'polypeptide(L)'
;MKTILALCLLAFVVGASAQDTCRTMKWATCDGTPPTCSIAIDNGDKQILNCNNLVPKCFLMKAEMYLARNNLETRSIGGKPVETAFVDNDGIYDPECEADGRFKAIQCNKTDTCWCVNSAGVRRSDKGDKNMKCEPVETYWVRLQLKHKEAGTFDSNVLKTGISNTMQSRYGLSPTFVKQVQYDADAHLIVVDVEKDKQDRGTDLSRMAYYMEKDVKVLPLFKDQTPFQVKVGNTNLTMDSILVYYVDEVAPTFTMQKLTGGIIAVIVVVILAVVTGLLVLFFVRKRDKAQYTKAQAREMENMS
;
A
#
# COMPACT_ATOMS: atom_id res chain seq x y z
N MET A 1 -6.81 0.32 -79.38
CA MET A 1 -5.39 0.07 -79.09
C MET A 1 -5.10 0.62 -77.70
N LYS A 2 -4.78 -0.27 -76.74
CA LYS A 2 -3.54 -0.25 -75.93
C LYS A 2 -3.43 1.02 -75.06
N THR A 3 -3.47 1.01 -73.73
CA THR A 3 -2.87 0.04 -72.79
C THR A 3 -3.36 0.32 -71.37
N ILE A 4 -3.60 -0.77 -70.64
CA ILE A 4 -3.87 -0.85 -69.21
C ILE A 4 -2.55 -0.61 -68.46
N LEU A 5 -2.55 0.26 -67.45
CA LEU A 5 -1.54 0.23 -66.37
C LEU A 5 -2.28 0.44 -65.04
N ALA A 6 -2.75 -0.67 -64.45
CA ALA A 6 -3.27 -0.70 -63.10
C ALA A 6 -2.08 -0.89 -62.14
N LEU A 7 -1.70 0.18 -61.44
CA LEU A 7 -0.74 0.11 -60.35
C LEU A 7 -1.51 -0.20 -59.06
N CYS A 8 -1.49 -1.46 -58.61
CA CYS A 8 -2.04 -1.86 -57.32
C CYS A 8 -1.14 -1.35 -56.18
N LEU A 9 -1.46 -0.19 -55.63
CA LEU A 9 -0.99 0.24 -54.31
C LEU A 9 -1.81 -0.49 -53.24
N LEU A 10 -1.31 -1.63 -52.79
CA LEU A 10 -1.73 -2.26 -51.53
C LEU A 10 -1.21 -1.41 -50.37
N ALA A 11 -2.01 -0.43 -49.93
CA ALA A 11 -1.80 0.20 -48.64
C ALA A 11 -2.17 -0.82 -47.55
N PHE A 12 -1.15 -1.29 -46.82
CA PHE A 12 -1.34 -1.98 -45.55
C PHE A 12 -2.05 -1.02 -44.58
N VAL A 13 -3.36 -1.15 -44.44
CA VAL A 13 -4.10 -0.55 -43.33
C VAL A 13 -3.78 -1.40 -42.11
N VAL A 14 -2.75 -0.99 -41.35
CA VAL A 14 -2.60 -1.45 -39.97
C VAL A 14 -3.83 -0.95 -39.23
N GLY A 15 -4.70 -1.88 -38.87
CA GLY A 15 -5.88 -1.61 -38.06
C GLY A 15 -5.47 -1.13 -36.68
N ALA A 16 -5.21 0.17 -36.53
CA ALA A 16 -5.31 0.83 -35.24
C ALA A 16 -6.82 0.88 -34.92
N SER A 17 -7.27 0.05 -33.99
CA SER A 17 -8.63 0.14 -33.47
C SER A 17 -8.82 1.54 -32.89
N ALA A 18 -9.61 2.38 -33.56
CA ALA A 18 -10.04 3.66 -33.00
C ALA A 18 -10.94 3.36 -31.80
N GLN A 19 -10.39 3.47 -30.59
CA GLN A 19 -11.13 3.27 -29.36
C GLN A 19 -11.57 4.65 -28.86
N ASP A 20 -12.83 5.00 -29.09
CA ASP A 20 -13.39 6.31 -28.68
C ASP A 20 -13.50 6.45 -27.15
N THR A 21 -13.34 5.36 -26.41
CA THR A 21 -13.42 5.34 -24.95
C THR A 21 -12.38 4.41 -24.32
N CYS A 22 -11.85 4.80 -23.17
CA CYS A 22 -10.89 3.97 -22.42
C CYS A 22 -11.62 3.09 -21.39
N ARG A 23 -11.76 1.79 -21.65
CA ARG A 23 -12.45 0.87 -20.71
C ARG A 23 -11.76 0.79 -19.35
N THR A 24 -10.43 0.81 -19.33
CA THR A 24 -9.63 0.62 -18.11
C THR A 24 -9.52 1.87 -17.24
N MET A 25 -10.02 3.03 -17.70
CA MET A 25 -9.87 4.28 -16.97
C MET A 25 -11.02 5.27 -17.18
N LYS A 26 -11.81 5.51 -16.14
CA LYS A 26 -12.98 6.40 -16.18
C LYS A 26 -12.62 7.88 -16.32
N TRP A 27 -11.42 8.28 -15.89
CA TRP A 27 -10.92 9.66 -15.97
C TRP A 27 -10.16 9.95 -17.28
N ALA A 28 -10.09 8.98 -18.20
CA ALA A 28 -9.41 9.18 -19.46
C ALA A 28 -10.24 10.06 -20.40
N THR A 29 -9.54 10.98 -21.07
CA THR A 29 -10.07 11.78 -22.18
C THR A 29 -9.42 11.26 -23.46
N CYS A 30 -10.23 10.91 -24.45
CA CYS A 30 -9.79 10.38 -25.74
C CYS A 30 -10.18 11.36 -26.84
N ASP A 31 -9.18 12.00 -27.45
CA ASP A 31 -9.36 13.02 -28.47
C ASP A 31 -8.52 12.69 -29.72
N GLY A 32 -8.92 13.23 -30.88
CA GLY A 32 -8.17 13.14 -32.14
C GLY A 32 -8.61 12.00 -33.07
N THR A 33 -7.98 11.95 -34.26
CA THR A 33 -8.21 10.94 -35.29
C THR A 33 -6.85 10.45 -35.85
N PRO A 34 -6.38 9.24 -35.46
CA PRO A 34 -7.00 8.27 -34.56
C PRO A 34 -7.05 8.73 -33.09
N PRO A 35 -8.02 8.26 -32.29
CA PRO A 35 -8.23 8.70 -30.92
C PRO A 35 -7.05 8.31 -30.03
N THR A 36 -6.47 9.29 -29.34
CA THR A 36 -5.41 9.09 -28.35
C THR A 36 -5.96 9.39 -26.96
N CYS A 37 -6.00 8.37 -26.10
CA CYS A 37 -6.50 8.51 -24.74
C CYS A 37 -5.39 8.96 -23.78
N SER A 38 -5.72 9.89 -22.88
CA SER A 38 -4.81 10.40 -21.86
C SER A 38 -5.51 10.68 -20.54
N ILE A 39 -4.74 10.73 -19.46
CA ILE A 39 -5.20 11.20 -18.14
C ILE A 39 -4.36 12.38 -17.67
N ALA A 40 -5.00 13.33 -16.99
CA ALA A 40 -4.29 14.42 -16.33
C ALA A 40 -3.58 13.88 -15.08
N ILE A 41 -2.29 14.21 -14.94
CA ILE A 41 -1.45 13.77 -13.82
C ILE A 41 -0.81 14.96 -13.09
N ASP A 42 -0.75 16.14 -13.71
CA ASP A 42 -0.40 17.39 -13.05
C ASP A 42 -0.99 18.57 -13.85
N ASN A 43 -0.74 19.80 -13.41
CA ASN A 43 -1.19 21.01 -14.08
C ASN A 43 -0.53 21.15 -15.47
N GLY A 44 -1.28 20.77 -16.52
CA GLY A 44 -0.81 20.80 -17.91
C GLY A 44 -0.14 19.51 -18.38
N ASP A 45 0.23 18.62 -17.46
CA ASP A 45 0.85 17.34 -17.77
C ASP A 45 -0.19 16.22 -17.93
N LYS A 46 -0.09 15.51 -19.05
CA LYS A 46 -0.96 14.39 -19.39
C LYS A 46 -0.14 13.13 -19.63
N GLN A 47 -0.61 12.01 -19.09
CA GLN A 47 -0.07 10.69 -19.38
C GLN A 47 -0.89 10.02 -20.47
N ILE A 48 -0.23 9.62 -21.57
CA ILE A 48 -0.86 8.83 -22.64
C ILE A 48 -1.12 7.41 -22.12
N LEU A 49 -2.30 6.88 -22.42
CA LEU A 49 -2.77 5.59 -21.95
C LEU A 49 -2.87 4.55 -23.06
N ASN A 50 -2.57 3.30 -22.71
CA ASN A 50 -2.97 2.13 -23.48
C ASN A 50 -4.23 1.53 -22.85
N CYS A 51 -5.38 1.73 -23.49
CA CYS A 51 -6.68 1.33 -22.97
C CYS A 51 -6.98 -0.17 -23.02
N ASN A 52 -6.08 -0.97 -23.61
CA ASN A 52 -6.16 -2.43 -23.56
C ASN A 52 -5.55 -3.01 -22.28
N ASN A 53 -4.71 -2.22 -21.59
CA ASN A 53 -4.02 -2.63 -20.39
C ASN A 53 -4.51 -1.84 -19.19
N LEU A 54 -4.37 -2.43 -17.99
CA LEU A 54 -4.55 -1.69 -16.75
C LEU A 54 -3.48 -0.59 -16.65
N VAL A 55 -3.90 0.59 -16.20
CA VAL A 55 -2.99 1.72 -16.02
C VAL A 55 -2.03 1.42 -14.86
N PRO A 56 -0.72 1.72 -15.00
CA PRO A 56 0.25 1.54 -13.93
C PRO A 56 -0.16 2.27 -12.64
N LYS A 57 0.03 1.62 -11.48
CA LYS A 57 -0.38 2.15 -10.17
C LYS A 57 0.20 3.53 -9.87
N CYS A 58 1.45 3.79 -10.26
CA CYS A 58 2.08 5.10 -10.03
C CYS A 58 1.34 6.24 -10.73
N PHE A 59 0.99 6.07 -12.01
CA PHE A 59 0.22 7.07 -12.75
C PHE A 59 -1.20 7.25 -12.20
N LEU A 60 -1.82 6.17 -11.71
CA LEU A 60 -3.13 6.24 -11.06
C LEU A 60 -3.08 7.09 -9.79
N MET A 61 -2.15 6.81 -8.90
CA MET A 61 -1.95 7.57 -7.67
C MET A 61 -1.67 9.05 -7.99
N LYS A 62 -0.87 9.32 -9.03
CA LYS A 62 -0.60 10.69 -9.47
C LYS A 62 -1.85 11.41 -9.96
N ALA A 63 -2.67 10.75 -10.80
CA ALA A 63 -3.95 11.29 -11.26
C ALA A 63 -4.93 11.55 -10.10
N GLU A 64 -5.02 10.63 -9.14
CA GLU A 64 -5.83 10.82 -7.92
C GLU A 64 -5.38 12.03 -7.12
N MET A 65 -4.08 12.18 -6.91
CA MET A 65 -3.53 13.34 -6.20
C MET A 65 -3.78 14.64 -6.94
N TYR A 66 -3.71 14.65 -8.27
CA TYR A 66 -4.09 15.80 -9.09
C TYR A 66 -5.57 16.16 -8.92
N LEU A 67 -6.47 15.18 -9.00
CA LEU A 67 -7.91 15.38 -8.83
C LEU A 67 -8.24 15.90 -7.42
N ALA A 68 -7.63 15.32 -6.39
CA ALA A 68 -7.82 15.73 -5.00
C ALA A 68 -7.37 17.18 -4.77
N ARG A 69 -6.20 17.58 -5.29
CA ARG A 69 -5.69 18.95 -5.16
C ARG A 69 -6.54 20.00 -5.86
N ASN A 70 -7.15 19.63 -6.99
CA ASN A 70 -8.01 20.53 -7.77
C ASN A 70 -9.48 20.47 -7.35
N ASN A 71 -9.82 19.76 -6.26
CA ASN A 71 -11.20 19.54 -5.79
C ASN A 71 -12.12 18.95 -6.87
N LEU A 72 -11.56 18.11 -7.75
CA LEU A 72 -12.28 17.45 -8.84
C LEU A 72 -12.83 16.08 -8.41
N GLU A 73 -12.54 15.62 -7.19
CA GLU A 73 -13.15 14.42 -6.62
C GLU A 73 -14.53 14.70 -6.02
N THR A 74 -15.50 13.84 -6.35
CA THR A 74 -16.90 13.91 -5.90
C THR A 74 -17.11 13.56 -4.42
N ARG A 75 -16.06 13.18 -3.68
CA ARG A 75 -16.13 12.83 -2.25
C ARG A 75 -15.13 13.62 -1.39
N SER A 76 -15.12 14.95 -1.52
CA SER A 76 -14.38 15.85 -0.62
C SER A 76 -15.11 16.10 0.71
N ILE A 77 -15.42 15.05 1.46
CA ILE A 77 -15.86 15.17 2.87
C ILE A 77 -14.70 14.82 3.83
N GLY A 78 -13.63 14.19 3.33
CA GLY A 78 -12.48 13.73 4.11
C GLY A 78 -11.14 14.34 3.66
N GLY A 79 -11.12 15.63 3.32
CA GLY A 79 -9.86 16.35 3.07
C GLY A 79 -9.08 16.63 4.34
N LYS A 80 -7.78 16.94 4.23
CA LYS A 80 -7.02 17.51 5.35
C LYS A 80 -7.70 18.82 5.78
N PRO A 81 -8.05 19.01 7.06
CA PRO A 81 -8.76 20.21 7.50
C PRO A 81 -7.92 21.49 7.31
N VAL A 82 -6.59 21.38 7.33
CA VAL A 82 -5.62 22.48 7.12
C VAL A 82 -4.31 21.93 6.52
N GLU A 83 -3.50 22.80 5.90
CA GLU A 83 -2.21 22.45 5.26
C GLU A 83 -1.20 21.81 6.23
N THR A 84 -1.29 22.18 7.51
CA THR A 84 -0.46 21.65 8.62
C THR A 84 -0.99 20.34 9.22
N ALA A 85 -2.16 19.85 8.80
CA ALA A 85 -2.72 18.61 9.32
C ALA A 85 -1.90 17.42 8.79
N PHE A 86 -1.29 16.67 9.70
CA PHE A 86 -0.59 15.43 9.37
C PHE A 86 -1.57 14.26 9.50
N VAL A 87 -1.96 13.68 8.38
CA VAL A 87 -2.49 12.31 8.34
C VAL A 87 -1.27 11.43 8.08
N ASP A 88 -1.01 10.45 8.94
CA ASP A 88 0.01 9.42 8.72
C ASP A 88 -0.52 8.46 7.65
N ASN A 89 -0.61 8.97 6.41
CA ASN A 89 -1.19 8.27 5.28
C ASN A 89 -0.07 7.62 4.47
N ASP A 90 0.51 6.54 5.00
CA ASP A 90 1.50 5.73 4.29
C ASP A 90 0.92 5.02 3.03
N GLY A 91 -0.37 5.25 2.70
CA GLY A 91 -1.07 4.61 1.59
C GLY A 91 -1.27 5.44 0.31
N ILE A 92 -1.47 6.76 0.41
CA ILE A 92 -1.68 7.66 -0.75
C ILE A 92 -0.80 8.91 -0.61
N TYR A 93 0.02 9.16 -1.62
CA TYR A 93 0.93 10.30 -1.76
C TYR A 93 1.06 10.64 -3.25
N ASP A 94 1.65 11.79 -3.59
CA ASP A 94 1.95 12.15 -4.99
C ASP A 94 3.28 11.54 -5.42
N PRO A 95 3.26 10.48 -6.25
CA PRO A 95 4.46 9.71 -6.52
C PRO A 95 5.26 10.29 -7.68
N GLU A 96 6.56 10.06 -7.62
CA GLU A 96 7.44 10.13 -8.77
C GLU A 96 7.45 8.79 -9.51
N CYS A 97 7.13 8.84 -10.79
CA CYS A 97 7.07 7.67 -11.66
C CYS A 97 8.22 7.71 -12.67
N GLU A 98 8.70 6.52 -13.02
CA GLU A 98 9.48 6.29 -14.23
C GLU A 98 8.59 6.46 -15.48
N ALA A 99 9.21 6.59 -16.65
CA ALA A 99 8.49 6.79 -17.91
C ALA A 99 7.55 5.62 -18.28
N ASP A 100 7.84 4.42 -17.80
CA ASP A 100 7.01 3.21 -17.98
C ASP A 100 5.90 3.05 -16.92
N GLY A 101 5.80 3.99 -15.98
CA GLY A 101 4.80 4.00 -14.91
C GLY A 101 5.17 3.18 -13.69
N ARG A 102 6.40 2.65 -13.59
CA ARG A 102 6.93 2.14 -12.32
C ARG A 102 7.20 3.28 -11.35
N PHE A 103 7.19 2.97 -10.06
CA PHE A 103 7.62 3.92 -9.05
C PHE A 103 9.13 4.11 -9.11
N LYS A 104 9.60 5.36 -9.01
CA LYS A 104 11.00 5.59 -8.61
C LYS A 104 11.22 5.01 -7.22
N ALA A 105 12.38 4.39 -6.99
CA ALA A 105 12.68 3.72 -5.72
C ALA A 105 12.70 4.69 -4.53
N ILE A 106 13.06 5.96 -4.76
CA ILE A 106 12.95 7.06 -3.79
C ILE A 106 11.69 7.89 -4.07
N GLN A 107 10.99 8.28 -3.00
CA GLN A 107 9.78 9.09 -3.04
C GLN A 107 9.88 10.21 -2.01
N CYS A 108 9.57 11.44 -2.42
CA CYS A 108 9.66 12.62 -1.54
C CYS A 108 8.34 13.41 -1.44
N ASN A 109 7.31 13.04 -2.21
CA ASN A 109 5.98 13.68 -2.24
C ASN A 109 6.05 15.22 -2.32
N LYS A 110 6.94 15.74 -3.18
CA LYS A 110 7.19 17.19 -3.35
C LYS A 110 7.68 17.90 -2.07
N THR A 111 8.30 17.18 -1.12
CA THR A 111 8.91 17.73 0.10
C THR A 111 10.41 17.42 0.18
N ASP A 112 11.09 17.91 1.22
CA ASP A 112 12.49 17.55 1.53
C ASP A 112 12.62 16.24 2.32
N THR A 113 11.49 15.62 2.68
CA THR A 113 11.45 14.35 3.40
C THR A 113 11.19 13.21 2.41
N CYS A 114 12.15 12.29 2.29
CA CYS A 114 12.10 11.19 1.33
C CYS A 114 12.07 9.82 2.00
N TRP A 115 11.57 8.80 1.31
CA TRP A 115 11.57 7.40 1.77
C TRP A 115 11.76 6.45 0.58
N CYS A 116 12.15 5.21 0.85
CA CYS A 116 12.25 4.18 -0.15
C CYS A 116 10.92 3.45 -0.29
N VAL A 117 10.57 3.07 -1.51
CA VAL A 117 9.39 2.27 -1.83
C VAL A 117 9.75 1.00 -2.60
N ASN A 118 8.87 0.01 -2.57
CA ASN A 118 8.94 -1.17 -3.43
C ASN A 118 8.31 -0.91 -4.81
N SER A 119 8.32 -1.93 -5.68
CA SER A 119 7.69 -1.86 -7.01
C SER A 119 6.17 -1.60 -6.96
N ALA A 120 5.52 -1.86 -5.81
CA ALA A 120 4.12 -1.53 -5.56
C ALA A 120 3.88 -0.11 -4.98
N GLY A 121 4.93 0.71 -4.82
CA GLY A 121 4.84 2.06 -4.28
C GLY A 121 4.61 2.13 -2.77
N VAL A 122 4.85 1.05 -2.03
CA VAL A 122 4.69 0.99 -0.58
C VAL A 122 5.99 1.33 0.11
N ARG A 123 5.92 2.21 1.12
CA ARG A 123 7.08 2.61 1.93
C ARG A 123 7.71 1.39 2.61
N ARG A 124 9.04 1.30 2.50
CA ARG A 124 9.85 0.20 3.04
C ARG A 124 11.09 0.67 3.81
N SER A 125 11.22 1.96 4.07
CA SER A 125 12.28 2.54 4.90
C SER A 125 11.73 3.62 5.82
N ASP A 126 12.55 4.05 6.79
CA ASP A 126 12.32 5.32 7.46
C ASP A 126 12.41 6.50 6.51
N LYS A 127 11.88 7.63 6.98
CA LYS A 127 11.97 8.90 6.29
C LYS A 127 13.36 9.50 6.51
N GLY A 128 13.99 9.95 5.43
CA GLY A 128 15.30 10.61 5.41
C GLY A 128 15.26 11.87 4.53
N ASP A 129 16.42 12.30 4.08
CA ASP A 129 16.59 13.45 3.19
C ASP A 129 16.65 13.04 1.70
N LYS A 130 16.84 14.03 0.82
CA LYS A 130 16.96 13.82 -0.64
C LYS A 130 18.21 13.05 -1.08
N ASN A 131 19.23 12.94 -0.22
CA ASN A 131 20.47 12.23 -0.53
C ASN A 131 20.38 10.73 -0.21
N MET A 132 19.24 10.28 0.33
CA MET A 132 19.00 8.88 0.62
C MET A 132 19.12 8.03 -0.65
N LYS A 133 19.80 6.88 -0.53
CA LYS A 133 19.95 5.92 -1.64
C LYS A 133 18.94 4.80 -1.47
N CYS A 134 18.12 4.60 -2.49
CA CYS A 134 17.12 3.55 -2.54
C CYS A 134 17.42 2.62 -3.71
N GLU A 135 17.68 1.35 -3.40
CA GLU A 135 17.76 0.30 -4.41
C GLU A 135 16.34 -0.13 -4.82
N PRO A 136 16.07 -0.36 -6.11
CA PRO A 136 14.79 -0.93 -6.57
C PRO A 136 14.56 -2.31 -5.93
N VAL A 137 13.37 -2.52 -5.37
CA VAL A 137 12.98 -3.79 -4.75
C VAL A 137 11.64 -4.26 -5.31
N GLU A 138 11.60 -5.51 -5.75
CA GLU A 138 10.43 -6.10 -6.37
C GLU A 138 9.48 -6.73 -5.35
N THR A 139 8.20 -6.39 -5.45
CA THR A 139 7.11 -7.08 -4.78
C THR A 139 6.71 -8.32 -5.58
N TYR A 140 6.97 -9.51 -5.05
CA TYR A 140 6.70 -10.79 -5.73
C TYR A 140 5.42 -11.47 -5.23
N TRP A 141 4.90 -11.06 -4.06
CA TRP A 141 3.73 -11.66 -3.45
C TRP A 141 2.80 -10.58 -2.91
N VAL A 142 1.53 -10.66 -3.32
CA VAL A 142 0.42 -9.85 -2.82
C VAL A 142 -0.56 -10.77 -2.09
N ARG A 143 -0.77 -10.51 -0.80
CA ARG A 143 -1.79 -11.19 0.00
C ARG A 143 -3.01 -10.29 0.15
N LEU A 144 -4.15 -10.77 -0.32
CA LEU A 144 -5.43 -10.08 -0.25
C LEU A 144 -6.27 -10.72 0.85
N GLN A 145 -6.77 -9.93 1.79
CA GLN A 145 -7.77 -10.35 2.76
C GLN A 145 -9.08 -9.67 2.41
N LEU A 146 -10.07 -10.46 2.02
CA LEU A 146 -11.39 -10.01 1.59
C LEU A 146 -12.40 -10.44 2.63
N LYS A 147 -13.22 -9.50 3.10
CA LYS A 147 -14.43 -9.85 3.87
C LYS A 147 -15.64 -9.74 2.97
N HIS A 148 -16.45 -10.79 2.92
CA HIS A 148 -17.68 -10.80 2.15
C HIS A 148 -18.90 -10.54 3.05
N LYS A 149 -19.98 -10.02 2.47
CA LYS A 149 -21.28 -9.90 3.15
C LYS A 149 -21.80 -11.27 3.57
N GLU A 150 -22.63 -11.31 4.61
CA GLU A 150 -23.31 -12.53 5.02
C GLU A 150 -23.91 -13.27 3.81
N ALA A 151 -23.41 -14.49 3.62
CA ALA A 151 -23.77 -15.39 2.55
C ALA A 151 -23.65 -16.82 3.10
N GLY A 152 -23.98 -17.83 2.30
CA GLY A 152 -23.79 -19.22 2.69
C GLY A 152 -22.31 -19.58 2.93
N THR A 153 -22.05 -20.78 3.43
CA THR A 153 -20.70 -21.34 3.50
C THR A 153 -20.28 -21.85 2.13
N PHE A 154 -19.03 -21.61 1.73
CA PHE A 154 -18.49 -22.01 0.43
C PHE A 154 -17.30 -22.95 0.57
N ASP A 155 -17.15 -23.85 -0.40
CA ASP A 155 -15.94 -24.68 -0.52
C ASP A 155 -14.74 -23.84 -0.99
N SER A 156 -13.57 -24.10 -0.39
CA SER A 156 -12.36 -23.33 -0.67
C SER A 156 -11.86 -23.47 -2.11
N ASN A 157 -12.08 -24.61 -2.77
CA ASN A 157 -11.68 -24.81 -4.17
C ASN A 157 -12.62 -24.08 -5.13
N VAL A 158 -13.92 -24.05 -4.81
CA VAL A 158 -14.91 -23.27 -5.58
C VAL A 158 -14.64 -21.77 -5.43
N LEU A 159 -14.31 -21.30 -4.21
CA LEU A 159 -13.86 -19.93 -3.98
C LEU A 159 -12.60 -19.60 -4.77
N LYS A 160 -11.60 -20.49 -4.75
CA LYS A 160 -10.37 -20.32 -5.54
C LYS A 160 -10.66 -20.16 -7.02
N THR A 161 -11.54 -21.01 -7.56
CA THR A 161 -11.93 -20.96 -8.98
C THR A 161 -12.67 -19.68 -9.32
N GLY A 162 -13.63 -19.27 -8.48
CA GLY A 162 -14.37 -18.02 -8.65
C GLY A 162 -13.45 -16.80 -8.65
N ILE A 163 -12.55 -16.71 -7.68
CA ILE A 163 -11.59 -15.61 -7.53
C ILE A 163 -10.64 -15.57 -8.73
N SER A 164 -10.04 -16.69 -9.11
CA SER A 164 -9.13 -16.75 -10.25
C SER A 164 -9.80 -16.32 -11.56
N ASN A 165 -11.03 -16.76 -11.80
CA ASN A 165 -11.80 -16.39 -12.99
C ASN A 165 -12.18 -14.90 -12.98
N THR A 166 -12.59 -14.36 -11.83
CA THR A 166 -12.85 -12.92 -11.68
C THR A 166 -11.57 -12.10 -11.91
N MET A 167 -10.42 -12.53 -11.38
CA MET A 167 -9.15 -11.84 -11.59
C MET A 167 -8.72 -11.84 -13.06
N GLN A 168 -8.89 -12.96 -13.75
CA GLN A 168 -8.58 -13.06 -15.17
C GLN A 168 -9.51 -12.20 -16.03
N SER A 169 -10.82 -12.31 -15.83
CA SER A 169 -11.80 -11.62 -16.66
C SER A 169 -11.85 -10.11 -16.45
N ARG A 170 -11.64 -9.65 -15.20
CA ARG A 170 -11.72 -8.22 -14.86
C ARG A 170 -10.39 -7.50 -14.90
N TYR A 171 -9.31 -8.13 -14.43
CA TYR A 171 -7.99 -7.50 -14.29
C TYR A 171 -6.94 -8.04 -15.27
N GLY A 172 -7.28 -9.04 -16.09
CA GLY A 172 -6.33 -9.65 -17.03
C GLY A 172 -5.22 -10.47 -16.37
N LEU A 173 -5.36 -10.80 -15.08
CA LEU A 173 -4.35 -11.56 -14.35
C LEU A 173 -4.51 -13.06 -14.60
N SER A 174 -3.44 -13.74 -15.02
CA SER A 174 -3.48 -15.19 -15.22
C SER A 174 -3.86 -15.93 -13.93
N PRO A 175 -4.78 -16.91 -13.98
CA PRO A 175 -5.12 -17.79 -12.85
C PRO A 175 -3.91 -18.47 -12.19
N THR A 176 -2.81 -18.64 -12.92
CA THR A 176 -1.57 -19.28 -12.45
C THR A 176 -0.86 -18.52 -11.33
N PHE A 177 -1.13 -17.21 -11.19
CA PHE A 177 -0.58 -16.39 -10.11
C PHE A 177 -1.32 -16.60 -8.78
N VAL A 178 -2.57 -17.10 -8.80
CA VAL A 178 -3.33 -17.38 -7.58
C VAL A 178 -2.89 -18.72 -6.98
N LYS A 179 -1.99 -18.68 -6.00
CA LYS A 179 -1.39 -19.89 -5.42
C LYS A 179 -2.29 -20.52 -4.37
N GLN A 180 -2.78 -19.73 -3.42
CA GLN A 180 -3.57 -20.22 -2.31
C GLN A 180 -4.82 -19.36 -2.10
N VAL A 181 -5.91 -20.03 -1.72
CA VAL A 181 -7.11 -19.39 -1.17
C VAL A 181 -7.48 -20.13 0.11
N GLN A 182 -7.57 -19.39 1.20
CA GLN A 182 -8.01 -19.88 2.50
C GLN A 182 -9.33 -19.19 2.84
N TYR A 183 -10.22 -19.91 3.50
CA TYR A 183 -11.54 -19.40 3.86
C TYR A 183 -11.85 -19.70 5.31
N ASP A 184 -12.19 -18.65 6.05
CA ASP A 184 -12.76 -18.70 7.39
C ASP A 184 -14.23 -18.27 7.27
N ALA A 185 -15.13 -19.23 7.42
CA ALA A 185 -16.56 -19.02 7.27
C ALA A 185 -17.14 -18.17 8.41
N ASP A 186 -16.63 -18.33 9.63
CA ASP A 186 -17.13 -17.65 10.83
C ASP A 186 -16.75 -16.17 10.80
N ALA A 187 -15.56 -15.84 10.29
CA ALA A 187 -15.11 -14.46 10.10
C ALA A 187 -15.51 -13.85 8.75
N HIS A 188 -16.20 -14.61 7.88
CA HIS A 188 -16.50 -14.27 6.47
C HIS A 188 -15.25 -13.80 5.70
N LEU A 189 -14.09 -14.38 6.02
CA LEU A 189 -12.79 -13.92 5.61
C LEU A 189 -12.21 -14.87 4.56
N ILE A 190 -11.85 -14.31 3.40
CA ILE A 190 -11.15 -15.01 2.35
C ILE A 190 -9.73 -14.43 2.24
N VAL A 191 -8.72 -15.29 2.39
CA VAL A 191 -7.31 -14.91 2.22
C VAL A 191 -6.81 -15.48 0.89
N VAL A 192 -6.34 -14.61 0.00
CA VAL A 192 -5.85 -14.97 -1.34
C VAL A 192 -4.38 -14.61 -1.44
N ASP A 193 -3.55 -15.59 -1.77
CA ASP A 193 -2.13 -15.39 -2.06
C ASP A 193 -1.89 -15.38 -3.56
N VAL A 194 -1.47 -14.22 -4.06
CA VAL A 194 -1.12 -13.98 -5.46
C VAL A 194 0.38 -13.81 -5.55
N GLU A 195 1.06 -14.77 -6.19
CA GLU A 195 2.52 -14.84 -6.21
C GLU A 195 3.04 -15.02 -7.63
N LYS A 196 4.10 -14.28 -7.93
CA LYS A 196 4.96 -14.48 -9.11
C LYS A 196 6.33 -14.98 -8.68
N ASP A 197 7.10 -15.45 -9.66
CA ASP A 197 8.50 -15.81 -9.43
C ASP A 197 9.31 -14.59 -8.97
N LYS A 198 10.25 -14.79 -8.03
CA LYS A 198 11.06 -13.70 -7.48
C LYS A 198 11.97 -13.06 -8.52
N GLN A 199 12.31 -13.73 -9.62
CA GLN A 199 13.09 -13.19 -10.72
C GLN A 199 12.21 -12.54 -11.80
N ASP A 200 10.89 -12.73 -11.77
CA ASP A 200 9.98 -12.09 -12.73
C ASP A 200 9.91 -10.57 -12.48
N ARG A 201 10.34 -9.79 -13.48
CA ARG A 201 10.25 -8.33 -13.52
C ARG A 201 9.27 -7.80 -14.58
N GLY A 202 8.64 -8.69 -15.35
CA GLY A 202 7.67 -8.34 -16.38
C GLY A 202 6.25 -8.20 -15.85
N THR A 203 5.89 -8.98 -14.83
CA THR A 203 4.54 -8.96 -14.24
C THR A 203 4.47 -8.01 -13.05
N ASP A 204 3.56 -7.05 -13.08
CA ASP A 204 3.28 -6.11 -11.99
C ASP A 204 1.97 -6.47 -11.29
N LEU A 205 2.07 -7.17 -10.16
CA LEU A 205 0.92 -7.59 -9.34
C LEU A 205 0.21 -6.40 -8.67
N SER A 206 0.91 -5.28 -8.49
CA SER A 206 0.38 -4.10 -7.79
C SER A 206 -0.75 -3.42 -8.57
N ARG A 207 -0.73 -3.52 -9.91
CA ARG A 207 -1.80 -2.99 -10.79
C ARG A 207 -3.13 -3.65 -10.47
N MET A 208 -3.18 -4.98 -10.54
CA MET A 208 -4.40 -5.74 -10.22
C MET A 208 -4.86 -5.43 -8.80
N ALA A 209 -3.95 -5.49 -7.84
CA ALA A 209 -4.27 -5.28 -6.44
C ALA A 209 -4.88 -3.91 -6.18
N TYR A 210 -4.36 -2.86 -6.82
CA TYR A 210 -4.87 -1.50 -6.67
C TYR A 210 -6.24 -1.31 -7.32
N TYR A 211 -6.46 -1.84 -8.52
CA TYR A 211 -7.78 -1.82 -9.16
C TYR A 211 -8.82 -2.56 -8.33
N MET A 212 -8.46 -3.74 -7.80
CA MET A 212 -9.33 -4.54 -6.95
C MET A 212 -9.64 -3.82 -5.63
N GLU A 213 -8.65 -3.16 -5.02
CA GLU A 213 -8.85 -2.36 -3.82
C GLU A 213 -9.87 -1.24 -4.06
N LYS A 214 -9.74 -0.51 -5.17
CA LYS A 214 -10.67 0.56 -5.56
C LYS A 214 -12.06 0.02 -5.87
N ASP A 215 -12.16 -1.11 -6.56
CA ASP A 215 -13.41 -1.80 -6.87
C ASP A 215 -14.18 -2.18 -5.60
N VAL A 216 -13.52 -2.84 -4.63
CA VAL A 216 -14.16 -3.25 -3.36
C VAL A 216 -14.55 -2.04 -2.50
N LYS A 217 -13.75 -0.97 -2.51
CA LYS A 217 -14.08 0.28 -1.81
C LYS A 217 -15.16 1.12 -2.53
N VAL A 218 -15.82 0.57 -3.54
CA VAL A 218 -16.90 1.21 -4.33
C VAL A 218 -16.41 2.51 -4.99
N LEU A 219 -15.16 2.49 -5.45
CA LEU A 219 -14.50 3.54 -6.23
C LEU A 219 -13.91 2.97 -7.53
N PRO A 220 -14.66 2.18 -8.32
CA PRO A 220 -14.11 1.47 -9.49
C PRO A 220 -13.46 2.45 -10.47
N LEU A 221 -12.26 2.10 -10.94
CA LEU A 221 -11.47 2.91 -11.88
C LEU A 221 -11.86 2.65 -13.34
N PHE A 222 -12.47 1.49 -13.64
CA PHE A 222 -12.98 1.17 -14.96
C PHE A 222 -14.05 2.15 -15.42
N LYS A 223 -14.20 2.34 -16.73
CA LYS A 223 -15.32 3.14 -17.25
C LYS A 223 -16.67 2.50 -16.91
N ASP A 224 -16.73 1.18 -16.99
CA ASP A 224 -17.86 0.41 -16.47
C ASP A 224 -17.84 0.45 -14.93
N GLN A 225 -18.94 0.94 -14.35
CA GLN A 225 -19.11 1.09 -12.90
C GLN A 225 -19.86 -0.10 -12.29
N THR A 226 -19.94 -1.24 -13.00
CA THR A 226 -20.47 -2.49 -12.45
C THR A 226 -19.80 -2.81 -11.10
N PRO A 227 -20.60 -3.05 -10.03
CA PRO A 227 -20.08 -3.42 -8.73
C PRO A 227 -19.21 -4.67 -8.79
N PHE A 228 -18.15 -4.69 -8.00
CA PHE A 228 -17.30 -5.86 -7.91
C PHE A 228 -18.01 -7.02 -7.20
N GLN A 229 -18.09 -8.16 -7.88
CA GLN A 229 -18.68 -9.39 -7.37
C GLN A 229 -17.82 -10.58 -7.77
N VAL A 230 -17.72 -11.57 -6.87
CA VAL A 230 -17.07 -12.85 -7.14
C VAL A 230 -18.13 -13.91 -7.33
N LYS A 231 -18.15 -14.54 -8.50
CA LYS A 231 -19.09 -15.64 -8.78
C LYS A 231 -18.55 -16.94 -8.18
N VAL A 232 -19.28 -17.51 -7.25
CA VAL A 232 -18.94 -18.75 -6.54
C VAL A 232 -20.09 -19.73 -6.75
N GLY A 233 -19.92 -20.65 -7.71
CA GLY A 233 -21.01 -21.51 -8.18
C GLY A 233 -22.15 -20.67 -8.77
N ASN A 234 -23.33 -20.72 -8.13
CA ASN A 234 -24.52 -19.97 -8.54
C ASN A 234 -24.74 -18.67 -7.75
N THR A 235 -23.86 -18.36 -6.80
CA THR A 235 -23.99 -17.18 -5.93
C THR A 235 -22.97 -16.12 -6.35
N ASN A 236 -23.40 -14.86 -6.39
CA ASN A 236 -22.50 -13.72 -6.54
C ASN A 236 -22.19 -13.15 -5.15
N LEU A 237 -20.97 -13.33 -4.68
CA LEU A 237 -20.49 -12.74 -3.43
C LEU A 237 -20.11 -11.29 -3.65
N THR A 238 -20.57 -10.44 -2.73
CA THR A 238 -20.16 -9.04 -2.65
C THR A 238 -19.19 -8.87 -1.48
N MET A 239 -18.18 -8.02 -1.66
CA MET A 239 -17.15 -7.78 -0.65
C MET A 239 -17.45 -6.49 0.11
N ASP A 240 -17.31 -6.53 1.43
CA ASP A 240 -17.46 -5.38 2.32
C ASP A 240 -16.14 -4.63 2.51
N SER A 241 -15.03 -5.36 2.61
CA SER A 241 -13.72 -4.75 2.81
C SER A 241 -12.60 -5.60 2.22
N ILE A 242 -11.48 -4.93 2.00
CA ILE A 242 -10.25 -5.51 1.49
C ILE A 242 -9.05 -4.93 2.25
N LEU A 243 -8.14 -5.81 2.66
CA LEU A 243 -6.79 -5.43 3.08
C LEU A 243 -5.79 -6.04 2.11
N VAL A 244 -4.83 -5.24 1.68
CA VAL A 244 -3.80 -5.64 0.72
C VAL A 244 -2.45 -5.58 1.42
N TYR A 245 -1.76 -6.71 1.47
CA TYR A 245 -0.41 -6.84 1.98
C TYR A 245 0.54 -7.11 0.83
N TYR A 246 1.68 -6.42 0.83
CA TYR A 246 2.71 -6.55 -0.18
C TYR A 246 3.95 -7.17 0.47
N VAL A 247 4.49 -8.21 -0.17
CA VAL A 247 5.68 -8.92 0.28
C VAL A 247 6.77 -8.79 -0.77
N ASP A 248 7.89 -8.26 -0.32
CA ASP A 248 9.04 -7.91 -1.14
C ASP A 248 10.08 -9.03 -1.15
N GLU A 249 10.91 -9.04 -2.20
CA GLU A 249 12.06 -9.95 -2.27
C GLU A 249 13.15 -9.64 -1.23
N VAL A 250 13.21 -8.37 -0.75
CA VAL A 250 14.10 -7.92 0.33
C VAL A 250 13.27 -7.35 1.47
N ALA A 251 13.60 -7.72 2.70
CA ALA A 251 12.95 -7.20 3.91
C ALA A 251 13.04 -5.66 4.01
N PRO A 252 12.01 -4.99 4.56
CA PRO A 252 12.02 -3.54 4.75
C PRO A 252 13.01 -3.11 5.85
N THR A 253 13.50 -1.88 5.74
CA THR A 253 14.51 -1.29 6.64
C THR A 253 13.90 -0.18 7.50
N PHE A 254 13.10 -0.56 8.49
CA PHE A 254 12.60 0.37 9.51
C PHE A 254 13.45 0.30 10.78
N THR A 255 14.01 1.42 11.20
CA THR A 255 14.64 1.57 12.51
C THR A 255 13.55 1.88 13.53
N MET A 256 13.52 1.14 14.64
CA MET A 256 12.53 1.34 15.72
C MET A 256 12.79 2.61 16.54
N GLN A 257 13.15 3.72 15.91
CA GLN A 257 13.58 4.96 16.59
C GLN A 257 12.48 5.63 17.43
N LYS A 258 11.20 5.30 17.22
CA LYS A 258 10.08 6.00 17.89
C LYS A 258 9.73 5.50 19.30
N LEU A 259 10.37 4.45 19.80
CA LEU A 259 10.08 3.89 21.14
C LEU A 259 11.17 4.16 22.19
N THR A 260 12.35 4.66 21.80
CA THR A 260 13.50 4.71 22.71
C THR A 260 13.48 5.90 23.67
N GLY A 261 13.12 7.11 23.24
CA GLY A 261 13.24 8.31 24.08
C GLY A 261 12.41 8.27 25.38
N GLY A 262 11.12 7.95 25.27
CA GLY A 262 10.23 7.89 26.43
C GLY A 262 10.53 6.71 27.36
N ILE A 263 10.84 5.54 26.81
CA ILE A 263 11.16 4.34 27.58
C ILE A 263 12.48 4.52 28.34
N ILE A 264 13.51 5.09 27.71
CA ILE A 264 14.80 5.35 28.36
C ILE A 264 14.63 6.34 29.52
N ALA A 265 13.86 7.41 29.34
CA ALA A 265 13.60 8.39 30.41
C ALA A 265 12.91 7.73 31.62
N VAL A 266 11.90 6.89 31.39
CA VAL A 266 11.21 6.14 32.46
C VAL A 266 12.16 5.19 33.17
N ILE A 267 12.97 4.43 32.43
CA ILE A 267 13.95 3.49 33.01
C ILE A 267 14.95 4.23 33.91
N VAL A 268 15.49 5.36 33.45
CA VAL A 268 16.46 6.16 34.22
C VAL A 268 15.84 6.68 35.53
N VAL A 269 14.60 7.19 35.48
CA VAL A 269 13.90 7.67 36.67
C VAL A 269 13.65 6.56 37.68
N VAL A 270 13.24 5.37 37.21
CA VAL A 270 13.00 4.20 38.08
C VAL A 270 14.30 3.74 38.75
N ILE A 271 15.40 3.66 38.00
CA ILE A 271 16.71 3.28 38.57
C ILE A 271 17.16 4.28 39.63
N LEU A 272 17.06 5.58 39.37
CA LEU A 272 17.43 6.62 40.34
C LEU A 272 16.58 6.56 41.61
N ALA A 273 15.27 6.30 41.50
CA ALA A 273 14.39 6.15 42.65
C ALA A 273 14.78 4.93 43.51
N VAL A 274 15.08 3.79 42.88
CA VAL A 274 15.49 2.56 43.59
C VAL A 274 16.84 2.75 44.29
N VAL A 275 17.84 3.33 43.61
CA VAL A 275 19.16 3.59 44.19
C VAL A 275 19.05 4.55 45.38
N THR A 276 18.27 5.62 45.24
CA THR A 276 18.04 6.58 46.34
C THR A 276 17.34 5.90 47.52
N GLY A 277 16.32 5.07 47.27
CA GLY A 277 15.64 4.30 48.32
C GLY A 277 16.58 3.34 49.07
N LEU A 278 17.46 2.65 48.35
CA LEU A 278 18.46 1.75 48.95
C LEU A 278 19.51 2.52 49.78
N LEU A 279 19.96 3.69 49.31
CA LEU A 279 20.89 4.54 50.06
C LEU A 279 20.25 5.04 51.36
N VAL A 280 19.00 5.52 51.31
CA VAL A 280 18.26 5.95 52.51
C VAL A 280 18.15 4.79 53.51
N LEU A 281 17.74 3.60 53.07
CA LEU A 281 17.68 2.41 53.92
C LEU A 281 19.03 2.04 54.54
N PHE A 282 20.11 2.15 53.76
CA PHE A 282 21.47 1.89 54.26
C PHE A 282 21.86 2.89 55.36
N PHE A 283 21.60 4.19 55.17
CA PHE A 283 21.92 5.22 56.15
C PHE A 283 21.05 5.14 57.40
N VAL A 284 19.76 4.82 57.28
CA VAL A 284 18.87 4.59 58.42
C VAL A 284 19.37 3.39 59.23
N ARG A 285 19.63 2.25 58.59
CA ARG A 285 20.18 1.07 59.27
C ARG A 285 21.53 1.34 59.93
N LYS A 286 22.38 2.17 59.33
CA LYS A 286 23.67 2.57 59.91
C LYS A 286 23.47 3.45 61.16
N ARG A 287 22.50 4.38 61.14
CA ARG A 287 22.14 5.20 62.31
C ARG A 287 21.55 4.35 63.43
N ASP A 288 20.65 3.43 63.11
CA ASP A 288 20.05 2.52 64.09
C ASP A 288 21.14 1.70 64.79
N LYS A 289 22.03 1.05 64.02
CA LYS A 289 23.18 0.32 64.59
C LYS A 289 24.05 1.21 65.50
N ALA A 290 24.34 2.44 65.10
CA ALA A 290 25.12 3.37 65.90
C ALA A 290 24.41 3.82 67.19
N GLN A 291 23.07 3.89 67.21
CA GLN A 291 22.29 4.17 68.42
C GLN A 291 22.25 2.96 69.37
N TYR A 292 22.08 1.74 68.85
CA TYR A 292 22.12 0.51 69.67
C TYR A 292 23.48 0.35 70.37
N THR A 293 24.60 0.64 69.69
CA THR A 293 25.93 0.58 70.32
C THR A 293 26.10 1.62 71.44
N LYS A 294 25.51 2.82 71.29
CA LYS A 294 25.55 3.87 72.33
C LYS A 294 24.65 3.56 73.53
N ALA A 295 23.52 2.88 73.33
CA ALA A 295 22.64 2.45 74.42
C ALA A 295 23.31 1.40 75.31
N GLN A 296 23.94 0.38 74.72
CA GLN A 296 24.70 -0.64 75.48
C GLN A 296 25.88 -0.04 76.26
N ALA A 297 26.57 0.96 75.70
CA ALA A 297 27.67 1.64 76.40
C ALA A 297 27.18 2.42 77.63
N ARG A 298 26.02 3.09 77.55
CA ARG A 298 25.43 3.84 78.68
C ARG A 298 24.85 2.93 79.77
N GLU A 299 24.32 1.77 79.42
CA GLU A 299 23.86 0.80 80.42
C GLU A 299 25.03 0.18 81.21
N MET A 300 26.19 -0.05 80.57
CA MET A 300 27.40 -0.50 81.29
C MET A 300 27.96 0.56 82.24
N GLU A 301 27.84 1.85 81.92
CA GLU A 301 28.33 2.94 82.77
C GLU A 301 27.41 3.20 83.99
N ASN A 302 26.10 2.92 83.88
CA ASN A 302 25.16 2.98 85.02
C ASN A 302 25.22 1.75 85.95
N MET A 303 26.05 0.74 85.63
CA MET A 303 26.22 -0.48 86.42
C MET A 303 27.58 -0.56 87.17
N SER A 304 28.39 0.51 87.13
CA SER A 304 29.60 0.67 87.96
C SER A 304 29.37 1.70 89.05
#